data_AF-A0A836A347-F1
#
_entry.id   AF-A0A836A347-F1
#
_cell.length_a   1.000
_cell.length_b   1.000
_cell.length_c   1.000
_cell.angle_alpha   90.00
_cell.angle_beta   90.00
_cell.angle_gamma   90.00
#
_symmetry.space_group_name_H-M   'P 1'
#
loop_
_entity.id
_entity.type
_entity.pdbx_description
1 polymer ?
#
loop_
_entity_poly.entity_id
_entity_poly.type
_entity_poly.pdbx_seq_one_letter_code
_entity_poly.pdbx_strand_id
1 'polypeptide(L)'
;SKSVINSMLRDPSQIPDGVLANQVYQCIVNDCCYGPLVDCIKHAIGHEHEVLLRDLLLEKNLSFLDEDQLRARGYDKTPDFILQVPVAVEGHIIHWIESKASFGDECSHHAYLHDQFWSYWNRFGPGLVIYWYGFIQELDCNRERGILLHACFPTDIVTLCHSVA
;
A
#
# COMPACT_ATOMS: atom_id res chain seq x y z
N SER A 1 -32.48 -9.22 2.97
CA SER A 1 -31.58 -8.37 3.80
C SER A 1 -30.34 -8.00 2.98
N LYS A 2 -29.55 -7.00 3.40
CA LYS A 2 -28.28 -6.65 2.73
C LYS A 2 -27.33 -7.86 2.59
N SER A 3 -27.30 -8.75 3.58
CA SER A 3 -26.49 -9.97 3.55
C SER A 3 -26.86 -10.93 2.42
N VAL A 4 -28.17 -11.14 2.19
CA VAL A 4 -28.66 -12.00 1.10
C VAL A 4 -28.28 -11.42 -0.25
N ILE A 5 -28.41 -10.10 -0.43
CA ILE A 5 -28.03 -9.42 -1.69
C ILE A 5 -26.53 -9.57 -1.94
N ASN A 6 -25.69 -9.32 -0.92
CA ASN A 6 -24.24 -9.50 -1.05
C ASN A 6 -23.84 -10.94 -1.39
N SER A 7 -24.57 -11.93 -0.87
CA SER A 7 -24.33 -13.33 -1.22
C SER A 7 -24.64 -13.61 -2.69
N MET A 8 -25.75 -13.08 -3.21
CA MET A 8 -26.14 -13.22 -4.62
C MET A 8 -25.20 -12.46 -5.57
N LEU A 9 -24.63 -11.33 -5.13
CA LEU A 9 -23.63 -10.61 -5.92
C LEU A 9 -22.27 -11.35 -5.95
N ARG A 10 -21.93 -12.10 -4.89
CA ARG A 10 -20.73 -12.94 -4.87
C ARG A 10 -20.91 -14.24 -5.65
N ASP A 11 -22.11 -14.80 -5.60
CA ASP A 11 -22.50 -16.00 -6.34
C ASP A 11 -23.80 -15.75 -7.11
N PRO A 12 -23.72 -15.29 -8.37
CA PRO A 12 -24.88 -15.01 -9.20
C PRO A 12 -25.77 -16.24 -9.46
N SER A 13 -25.27 -17.46 -9.25
CA SER A 13 -26.08 -18.68 -9.41
C SER A 13 -27.22 -18.79 -8.39
N GLN A 14 -27.14 -18.03 -7.29
CA GLN A 14 -28.19 -17.94 -6.27
C GLN A 14 -29.35 -17.03 -6.67
N ILE A 15 -29.25 -16.31 -7.79
CA ILE A 15 -30.31 -15.41 -8.27
C ILE A 15 -31.39 -16.25 -8.98
N PRO A 16 -32.66 -16.23 -8.52
CA PRO A 16 -33.71 -17.08 -9.09
C PRO A 16 -34.05 -16.76 -10.55
N ASP A 17 -33.93 -15.49 -10.95
CA ASP A 17 -34.11 -15.07 -12.33
C ASP A 17 -32.84 -15.36 -13.13
N GLY A 18 -32.89 -16.35 -14.02
CA GLY A 18 -31.74 -16.76 -14.82
C GLY A 18 -31.21 -15.69 -15.79
N VAL A 19 -32.07 -14.77 -16.26
CA VAL A 19 -31.63 -13.65 -17.10
C VAL A 19 -30.83 -12.66 -16.25
N LEU A 20 -31.36 -12.30 -15.09
CA LEU A 20 -30.66 -11.43 -14.15
C LEU A 20 -29.36 -12.06 -13.63
N ALA A 21 -29.38 -13.36 -13.31
CA ALA A 21 -28.19 -14.12 -12.90
C ALA A 21 -27.07 -14.01 -13.95
N ASN A 22 -27.41 -14.24 -15.22
CA ASN A 22 -26.45 -14.12 -16.31
C ASN A 22 -25.96 -12.67 -16.50
N GLN A 23 -26.84 -11.67 -16.41
CA GLN A 23 -26.45 -10.26 -16.52
C GLN A 23 -25.46 -9.86 -15.41
N VAL A 24 -25.75 -10.22 -14.16
CA VAL A 24 -24.86 -9.95 -13.02
C VAL A 24 -23.54 -10.67 -13.18
N TYR A 25 -23.55 -11.94 -13.59
CA TYR A 25 -22.33 -12.69 -13.90
C TYR A 25 -21.50 -11.98 -14.96
N GLN A 26 -22.11 -11.57 -16.08
CA GLN A 26 -21.42 -10.83 -17.15
C GLN A 26 -20.85 -9.50 -16.65
N CYS A 27 -21.53 -8.78 -15.76
CA CYS A 27 -20.96 -7.58 -15.14
C CYS A 27 -19.69 -7.92 -14.35
N ILE A 28 -19.71 -8.99 -13.54
CA ILE A 28 -18.57 -9.38 -12.70
C ILE A 28 -17.37 -9.81 -13.54
N VAL A 29 -17.56 -10.65 -14.56
CA VAL A 29 -16.44 -11.18 -15.35
C VAL A 29 -15.86 -10.17 -16.34
N ASN A 30 -16.66 -9.19 -16.77
CA ASN A 30 -16.21 -8.16 -17.71
C ASN A 30 -15.81 -6.85 -17.02
N ASP A 31 -15.93 -6.74 -15.69
CA ASP A 31 -15.46 -5.57 -14.95
C ASP A 31 -13.92 -5.54 -14.95
N CYS A 32 -13.38 -4.63 -15.76
CA CYS A 32 -11.94 -4.45 -15.93
C CYS A 32 -11.30 -3.62 -14.81
N CYS A 33 -12.06 -3.13 -13.84
CA CYS A 33 -11.60 -2.23 -12.79
C CYS A 33 -11.71 -2.84 -11.40
N TYR A 34 -12.88 -3.42 -11.07
CA TYR A 34 -13.25 -3.87 -9.72
C TYR A 34 -13.79 -5.31 -9.72
N GLY A 35 -13.60 -6.05 -10.81
CA GLY A 35 -13.93 -7.47 -10.88
C GLY A 35 -12.98 -8.31 -10.03
N PRO A 36 -13.42 -9.47 -9.49
CA PRO A 36 -12.58 -10.34 -8.66
C PRO A 36 -11.26 -10.76 -9.31
N LEU A 37 -11.26 -10.97 -10.63
CA LEU A 37 -10.04 -11.29 -11.38
C LEU A 37 -9.04 -10.13 -11.35
N VAL A 38 -9.52 -8.91 -11.56
CA VAL A 38 -8.70 -7.69 -11.54
C VAL A 38 -8.16 -7.45 -10.14
N ASP A 39 -8.96 -7.68 -9.10
CA ASP A 39 -8.51 -7.59 -7.70
C ASP A 39 -7.41 -8.62 -7.39
N CYS A 40 -7.55 -9.87 -7.87
CA CYS A 40 -6.48 -10.87 -7.75
C CYS A 40 -5.19 -10.43 -8.45
N ILE A 41 -5.29 -9.85 -9.65
CA ILE A 41 -4.14 -9.34 -10.39
C ILE A 41 -3.48 -8.18 -9.61
N LYS A 42 -4.26 -7.21 -9.14
CA LYS A 42 -3.77 -6.09 -8.33
C LYS A 42 -3.05 -6.57 -7.07
N HIS A 43 -3.62 -7.55 -6.37
CA HIS A 43 -2.99 -8.14 -5.19
C HIS A 43 -1.67 -8.85 -5.53
N ALA A 44 -1.63 -9.62 -6.63
CA ALA A 44 -0.41 -10.29 -7.05
C ALA A 44 0.71 -9.28 -7.38
N ILE A 45 0.36 -8.24 -8.15
CA ILE A 45 1.29 -7.15 -8.51
C ILE A 45 1.76 -6.38 -7.25
N GLY A 46 0.86 -6.11 -6.30
CA GLY A 46 1.21 -5.48 -5.02
C GLY A 46 2.25 -6.28 -4.27
N HIS A 47 2.00 -7.58 -4.09
CA HIS A 47 2.92 -8.49 -3.42
C HIS A 47 4.27 -8.60 -4.15
N GLU A 48 4.30 -8.63 -5.48
CA GLU A 48 5.55 -8.60 -6.25
C GLU A 48 6.40 -7.36 -5.94
N HIS A 49 5.78 -6.18 -5.81
CA HIS A 49 6.48 -4.94 -5.49
C HIS A 49 6.93 -4.86 -4.02
N GLU A 50 6.19 -5.46 -3.08
CA GLU A 50 6.64 -5.63 -1.70
C GLU A 50 7.88 -6.54 -1.61
N VAL A 51 7.91 -7.62 -2.39
CA VAL A 51 9.10 -8.49 -2.51
C VAL A 51 10.28 -7.73 -3.11
N LEU A 52 10.05 -6.97 -4.20
CA LEU A 52 11.08 -6.11 -4.78
C LEU A 52 11.62 -5.09 -3.76
N LEU A 53 10.75 -4.43 -3.01
CA LEU A 53 11.14 -3.46 -1.98
C LEU A 53 11.98 -4.13 -0.88
N ARG A 54 11.60 -5.34 -0.45
CA ARG A 54 12.36 -6.13 0.51
C ARG A 54 13.78 -6.39 0.01
N ASP A 55 13.92 -6.83 -1.24
CA ASP A 55 15.23 -7.12 -1.84
C ASP A 55 16.10 -5.86 -1.92
N LEU A 56 15.51 -4.72 -2.28
CA LEU A 56 16.20 -3.42 -2.32
C LEU A 56 16.65 -2.96 -0.93
N LEU A 57 15.82 -3.14 0.10
CA LEU A 57 16.18 -2.82 1.48
C LEU A 57 17.36 -3.69 1.96
N LEU A 58 17.35 -4.99 1.63
CA LEU A 58 18.43 -5.92 1.94
C LEU A 58 19.72 -5.55 1.19
N GLU A 59 19.64 -5.19 -0.10
CA GLU A 59 20.79 -4.75 -0.89
C GLU A 59 21.45 -3.49 -0.28
N LYS A 60 20.64 -2.58 0.27
CA LYS A 60 21.12 -1.39 0.99
C LYS A 60 21.56 -1.66 2.43
N ASN A 61 21.53 -2.91 2.90
CA ASN A 61 21.83 -3.30 4.28
C ASN A 61 20.99 -2.54 5.33
N LEU A 62 19.73 -2.25 5.00
CA LEU A 62 18.81 -1.60 5.93
C LEU A 62 18.11 -2.67 6.77
N SER A 63 18.06 -2.44 8.09
CA SER A 63 17.35 -3.34 8.99
C SER A 63 15.89 -2.94 9.12
N PHE A 64 14.97 -3.89 8.96
CA PHE A 64 13.53 -3.63 8.96
C PHE A 64 12.72 -4.77 9.58
N LEU A 65 11.42 -4.51 9.78
CA LEU A 65 10.38 -5.48 10.12
C LEU A 65 9.32 -5.41 9.02
N ASP A 66 8.91 -6.57 8.50
CA ASP A 66 7.81 -6.67 7.55
C ASP A 66 6.44 -6.73 8.25
N GLU A 67 5.39 -6.61 7.46
CA GLU A 67 4.00 -6.60 7.91
C GLU A 67 3.62 -7.84 8.77
N ASP A 68 4.05 -9.03 8.39
CA ASP A 68 3.73 -10.27 9.11
C ASP A 68 4.38 -10.31 10.49
N GLN A 69 5.63 -9.85 10.60
CA GLN A 69 6.30 -9.69 11.88
C GLN A 69 5.61 -8.65 12.77
N LEU A 70 5.08 -7.56 12.20
CA LEU A 70 4.32 -6.56 12.94
C LEU A 70 2.98 -7.12 13.42
N ARG A 71 2.25 -7.83 12.58
CA ARG A 71 0.99 -8.50 12.97
C ARG A 71 1.22 -9.52 14.08
N ALA A 72 2.30 -10.31 14.01
CA ALA A 72 2.67 -11.27 15.05
C ALA A 72 2.97 -10.59 16.40
N ARG A 73 3.40 -9.32 16.39
CA ARG A 73 3.60 -8.49 17.59
C ARG A 73 2.33 -7.80 18.08
N GLY A 74 1.20 -7.98 17.39
CA GLY A 74 -0.10 -7.45 17.79
C GLY A 74 -0.40 -6.04 17.27
N TYR A 75 0.28 -5.57 16.23
CA TYR A 75 -0.08 -4.30 15.58
C TYR A 75 -1.30 -4.48 14.66
N ASP A 76 -2.32 -3.66 14.88
CA ASP A 76 -3.59 -3.65 14.12
C ASP A 76 -3.58 -2.76 12.85
N LYS A 77 -2.59 -1.88 12.72
CA LYS A 77 -2.32 -1.09 11.51
C LYS A 77 -0.82 -1.13 11.26
N THR A 78 -0.44 -1.61 10.08
CA THR A 78 0.93 -1.98 9.74
C THR A 78 1.28 -1.43 8.37
N PRO A 79 2.34 -0.60 8.24
CA PRO A 79 2.92 -0.35 6.93
C PRO A 79 3.64 -1.63 6.46
N ASP A 80 3.94 -1.72 5.16
CA ASP A 80 4.64 -2.89 4.60
C ASP A 80 5.99 -3.15 5.28
N PHE A 81 6.73 -2.07 5.58
CA PHE A 81 8.01 -2.14 6.27
C PHE A 81 8.17 -1.03 7.32
N ILE A 82 8.62 -1.40 8.52
CA ILE A 82 9.16 -0.48 9.52
C ILE A 82 10.68 -0.63 9.56
N LEU A 83 11.39 0.48 9.44
CA LEU A 83 12.84 0.52 9.57
C LEU A 83 13.22 0.46 11.06
N GLN A 84 14.10 -0.48 11.42
CA GLN A 84 14.59 -0.59 12.80
C GLN A 84 15.49 0.59 13.18
N VAL A 85 16.19 1.15 12.19
CA VAL A 85 16.96 2.38 12.30
C VAL A 85 16.41 3.35 11.26
N PRO A 86 15.89 4.53 11.66
CA PRO A 86 15.41 5.53 10.71
C PRO A 86 16.54 5.97 9.76
N VAL A 87 16.16 6.33 8.54
CA VAL A 87 17.08 6.81 7.51
C VAL A 87 16.63 8.16 6.99
N ALA A 88 17.56 8.93 6.42
CA ALA A 88 17.21 10.17 5.74
C ALA A 88 17.10 9.95 4.22
N VAL A 89 16.05 10.49 3.62
CA VAL A 89 15.81 10.55 2.18
C VAL A 89 15.54 12.00 1.82
N GLU A 90 16.34 12.58 0.93
CA GLU A 90 16.22 13.99 0.52
C GLU A 90 16.10 14.95 1.73
N GLY A 91 16.92 14.72 2.77
CA GLY A 91 16.95 15.52 4.00
C GLY A 91 15.83 15.24 5.02
N HIS A 92 14.89 14.34 4.73
CA HIS A 92 13.78 13.99 5.61
C HIS A 92 14.01 12.63 6.25
N ILE A 93 13.83 12.54 7.57
CA ILE A 93 13.88 11.26 8.28
C ILE A 93 12.61 10.46 7.99
N ILE A 94 12.76 9.17 7.69
CA ILE A 94 11.66 8.22 7.53
C ILE A 94 11.84 7.02 8.45
N HIS A 95 10.73 6.52 8.99
CA HIS A 95 10.67 5.39 9.91
C HIS A 95 10.00 4.15 9.30
N TRP A 96 9.19 4.33 8.27
CA TRP A 96 8.47 3.27 7.59
C TRP A 96 8.37 3.55 6.10
N ILE A 97 8.16 2.49 5.33
CA ILE A 97 7.95 2.54 3.88
C ILE A 97 6.70 1.76 3.54
N GLU A 98 5.86 2.35 2.70
CA GLU A 98 4.67 1.74 2.10
C GLU A 98 4.85 1.63 0.58
N SER A 99 4.61 0.44 0.05
CA SER A 99 4.67 0.05 -1.36
C SER A 99 3.27 0.10 -1.97
N LYS A 100 3.04 1.00 -2.92
CA LYS A 100 1.81 1.07 -3.70
C LYS A 100 2.10 0.74 -5.16
N ALA A 101 1.77 -0.47 -5.58
CA ALA A 101 1.88 -0.91 -6.98
C ALA A 101 0.70 -0.39 -7.83
N SER A 102 0.46 0.91 -7.75
CA SER A 102 -0.63 1.62 -8.43
C SER A 102 -0.19 3.04 -8.76
N PHE A 103 -0.91 3.71 -9.66
CA PHE A 103 -0.76 5.15 -9.86
C PHE A 103 -1.41 5.90 -8.70
N GLY A 104 -0.73 6.91 -8.14
CA GLY A 104 -1.28 7.78 -7.10
C GLY A 104 -2.16 8.88 -7.68
N ASP A 105 -3.47 8.65 -7.74
CA ASP A 105 -4.48 9.66 -8.05
C ASP A 105 -5.03 10.34 -6.78
N GLU A 106 -5.72 11.47 -6.93
CA GLU A 106 -6.24 12.26 -5.80
C GLU A 106 -7.21 11.48 -4.92
N CYS A 107 -8.11 10.68 -5.51
CA CYS A 107 -9.13 9.96 -4.77
C CYS A 107 -8.52 8.85 -3.92
N SER A 108 -7.70 7.99 -4.54
CA SER A 108 -7.05 6.89 -3.85
C SER A 108 -6.06 7.40 -2.79
N HIS A 109 -5.26 8.41 -3.11
CA HIS A 109 -4.32 9.00 -2.18
C HIS A 109 -5.00 9.60 -0.94
N HIS A 110 -6.11 10.32 -1.13
CA HIS A 110 -6.88 10.88 -0.01
C HIS A 110 -7.44 9.79 0.90
N ALA A 111 -7.97 8.71 0.32
CA ALA A 111 -8.44 7.57 1.09
C ALA A 111 -7.29 6.91 1.89
N TYR A 112 -6.13 6.68 1.27
CA TYR A 112 -4.98 6.11 1.96
C TYR A 112 -4.44 7.01 3.08
N LEU A 113 -4.42 8.33 2.89
CA LEU A 113 -4.03 9.27 3.94
C LEU A 113 -4.89 9.07 5.20
N HIS A 114 -6.21 9.03 5.03
CA HIS A 114 -7.16 8.90 6.12
C HIS A 114 -7.13 7.50 6.76
N ASP A 115 -7.13 6.45 5.95
CA ASP A 115 -7.35 5.08 6.43
C ASP A 115 -6.06 4.36 6.88
N GLN A 116 -4.90 4.86 6.43
CA GLN A 116 -3.59 4.23 6.60
C GLN A 116 -2.52 5.23 7.06
N PHE A 117 -2.09 6.16 6.20
CA PHE A 117 -0.82 6.88 6.37
C PHE A 117 -0.78 7.76 7.63
N TRP A 118 -1.86 8.46 7.96
CA TRP A 118 -1.88 9.24 9.21
C TRP A 118 -1.86 8.33 10.44
N SER A 119 -2.40 7.11 10.37
CA SER A 119 -2.30 6.14 11.46
C SER A 119 -0.85 5.69 11.66
N TYR A 120 -0.14 5.41 10.56
CA TYR A 120 1.28 5.05 10.60
C TYR A 120 2.12 6.21 11.14
N TRP A 121 1.86 7.42 10.64
CA TRP A 121 2.55 8.62 11.10
C TRP A 121 2.39 8.86 12.60
N ASN A 122 1.16 8.78 13.12
CA ASN A 122 0.89 8.95 14.55
C ASN A 122 1.57 7.87 15.42
N ARG A 123 1.78 6.66 14.89
CA ARG A 123 2.34 5.52 15.64
C ARG A 123 3.86 5.43 15.54
N PHE A 124 4.42 5.72 14.36
CA PHE A 124 5.80 5.41 14.01
C PHE A 124 6.61 6.63 13.58
N GLY A 125 5.97 7.79 13.41
CA GLY A 125 6.61 9.01 12.91
C GLY A 125 6.58 9.11 11.37
N PRO A 126 7.36 10.04 10.79
CA PRO A 126 7.39 10.26 9.35
C PRO A 126 7.69 9.00 8.53
N GLY A 127 7.19 8.94 7.31
CA GLY A 127 7.41 7.78 6.43
C GLY A 127 7.34 8.11 4.95
N LEU A 128 7.62 7.08 4.16
CA LEU A 128 7.74 7.13 2.71
C LEU A 128 6.67 6.26 2.07
N VAL A 129 5.99 6.77 1.05
CA VAL A 129 5.10 6.01 0.19
C VAL A 129 5.69 5.96 -1.21
N ILE A 130 5.88 4.76 -1.75
CA ILE A 130 6.39 4.54 -3.10
C ILE A 130 5.22 4.17 -4.01
N TYR A 131 4.85 5.06 -4.93
CA TYR A 131 3.89 4.78 -6.01
C TYR A 131 4.64 4.30 -7.25
N TRP A 132 4.74 2.99 -7.44
CA TRP A 132 5.60 2.38 -8.47
C TRP A 132 5.22 2.72 -9.91
N TYR A 133 3.98 3.15 -10.15
CA TYR A 133 3.52 3.60 -11.47
C TYR A 133 3.41 5.12 -11.59
N GLY A 134 4.01 5.86 -10.65
CA GLY A 134 3.97 7.33 -10.59
C GLY A 134 2.75 7.87 -9.84
N PHE A 135 2.72 9.19 -9.67
CA PHE A 135 1.66 9.89 -8.97
C PHE A 135 1.53 11.33 -9.48
N ILE A 136 0.40 11.97 -9.19
CA ILE A 136 0.18 13.39 -9.47
C ILE A 136 1.06 14.22 -8.53
N GLN A 137 1.95 15.06 -9.06
CA GLN A 137 2.99 15.75 -8.27
C GLN A 137 2.41 16.59 -7.12
N GLU A 138 1.24 17.19 -7.33
CA GLU A 138 0.51 18.01 -6.36
C GLU A 138 0.10 17.23 -5.09
N LEU A 139 0.13 15.89 -5.12
CA LEU A 139 -0.14 15.05 -3.95
C LEU A 139 0.99 15.10 -2.91
N ASP A 140 2.23 15.43 -3.29
CA ASP A 140 3.37 15.55 -2.36
C ASP A 140 3.34 16.84 -1.51
N CYS A 141 2.13 17.34 -1.22
CA CYS A 141 1.90 18.53 -0.39
C CYS A 141 2.03 18.25 1.12
N ASN A 142 2.09 16.98 1.54
CA ASN A 142 2.22 16.56 2.94
C ASN A 142 3.66 16.21 3.33
N ARG A 143 4.63 16.48 2.46
CA ARG A 143 6.05 16.21 2.68
C ARG A 143 6.58 16.78 3.99
N GLU A 144 6.37 18.07 4.21
CA GLU A 144 6.76 18.80 5.44
C GLU A 144 6.01 18.31 6.68
N ARG A 145 4.87 17.62 6.49
CA ARG A 145 4.10 17.00 7.57
C ARG A 145 4.56 15.57 7.86
N GLY A 146 5.54 15.05 7.11
CA GLY A 146 6.17 13.75 7.33
C GLY A 146 5.59 12.60 6.50
N ILE A 147 4.83 12.87 5.44
CA ILE A 147 4.47 11.86 4.43
C ILE A 147 5.18 12.21 3.13
N LEU A 148 6.25 11.48 2.82
CA LEU A 148 7.01 11.65 1.59
C LEU A 148 6.49 10.72 0.49
N LEU A 149 6.42 11.23 -0.74
CA LEU A 149 6.05 10.43 -1.90
C LEU A 149 7.24 10.25 -2.85
N HIS A 150 7.44 9.03 -3.35
CA HIS A 150 8.38 8.73 -4.42
C HIS A 150 7.74 7.83 -5.49
N ALA A 151 8.27 7.91 -6.72
CA ALA A 151 7.86 7.03 -7.83
C ALA A 151 8.75 5.77 -7.95
N CYS A 152 9.84 5.70 -7.20
CA CYS A 152 10.78 4.58 -7.17
C CYS A 152 11.53 4.55 -5.83
N PHE A 153 12.23 3.46 -5.55
CA PHE A 153 13.08 3.38 -4.36
C PHE A 153 14.22 4.41 -4.41
N PRO A 154 14.41 5.23 -3.35
CA PRO A 154 15.38 6.30 -3.36
C PRO A 154 16.82 5.77 -3.40
N THR A 155 17.68 6.44 -4.17
CA THR A 155 19.09 6.03 -4.33
C THR A 155 20.02 6.67 -3.32
N ASP A 156 19.63 7.82 -2.77
CA ASP A 156 20.40 8.72 -1.89
C ASP A 156 20.01 8.54 -0.42
N ILE A 157 19.85 7.29 0.03
CA ILE A 157 19.55 6.99 1.43
C ILE A 157 20.77 7.23 2.30
N VAL A 158 20.61 8.06 3.32
CA VAL A 158 21.63 8.31 4.34
C VAL A 158 21.24 7.59 5.62
N THR A 159 22.08 6.66 6.08
CA THR A 159 21.88 5.98 7.35
C THR A 159 22.32 6.85 8.51
N LEU A 160 21.53 6.86 9.58
CA LEU A 160 21.88 7.55 10.83
C LEU A 160 22.86 6.69 11.64
N CYS A 161 24.07 6.50 11.12
CA CYS A 161 25.13 5.88 11.91
C CYS A 161 25.55 6.84 13.02
N HIS A 162 25.44 6.41 14.28
CA HIS A 162 26.23 7.04 15.34
C HIS A 162 27.70 6.79 14.98
N SER A 163 28.42 7.85 14.60
CA SER A 163 29.87 7.84 14.72
C SER A 163 30.17 7.62 16.19
N VAL A 164 30.52 6.39 16.56
CA VAL A 164 31.15 6.12 17.85
C VAL A 164 32.47 6.87 17.79
N ALA A 165 32.50 8.03 18.44
CA ALA A 165 33.71 8.82 18.65
C ALA A 165 34.70 8.06 19.53
#